data_AF-A0A960URS5-F1
#
_entry.id   AF-A0A960URS5-F1
#
_cell.length_a   1.000
_cell.length_b   1.000
_cell.length_c   1.000
_cell.angle_alpha   90.00
_cell.angle_beta   90.00
_cell.angle_gamma   90.00
#
_symmetry.space_group_name_H-M   'P 1'
#
loop_
_entity.id
_entity.type
_entity.pdbx_description
1 polymer ?
#
loop_
_entity_poly.entity_id
_entity_poly.type
_entity_poly.pdbx_seq_one_letter_code
_entity_poly.pdbx_strand_id
1 'polypeptide(L)'
;MQNWKEYFFGVFHTDPREIASLNGIRSIAIFMLFYVHLFRFLPNVDRSHGLLRNFLDNGSQSIDMFFVLSGFLISGPLMRQLDRKGTLDLKNFYLKRSLRIFPPYFIFCAIQYFVFIPRA
;
A
#
# COMPACT_ATOMS: atom_id res chain seq x y z
N MET A 1 -8.58 8.45 31.30
CA MET A 1 -8.43 7.18 30.58
C MET A 1 -8.95 7.41 29.17
N GLN A 2 -8.07 7.44 28.17
CA GLN A 2 -8.45 7.76 26.79
C GLN A 2 -9.36 6.64 26.25
N ASN A 3 -10.56 6.98 25.78
CA ASN A 3 -11.53 6.02 25.27
C ASN A 3 -10.90 5.22 24.12
N TRP A 4 -10.58 3.93 24.36
CA TRP A 4 -9.96 3.05 23.36
C TRP A 4 -10.75 3.06 22.04
N LYS A 5 -12.07 3.08 22.12
CA LYS A 5 -12.96 3.13 20.95
C LYS A 5 -12.66 4.35 20.09
N GLU A 6 -12.54 5.54 20.68
CA GLU A 6 -12.20 6.77 19.96
C GLU A 6 -10.79 6.72 19.35
N TYR A 7 -9.80 6.13 20.06
CA TYR A 7 -8.46 5.94 19.51
C TYR A 7 -8.49 5.02 18.28
N PHE A 8 -9.21 3.90 18.39
CA PHE A 8 -9.31 2.88 17.35
C PHE A 8 -10.04 3.41 16.11
N PHE A 9 -11.19 4.06 16.28
CA PHE A 9 -11.92 4.68 15.16
C PHE A 9 -11.20 5.92 14.62
N GLY A 10 -10.43 6.62 15.46
CA GLY A 10 -9.57 7.73 15.07
C GLY A 10 -8.48 7.36 14.06
N VAL A 11 -8.14 6.07 13.93
CA VAL A 11 -7.17 5.57 12.91
C VAL A 11 -7.71 5.70 11.49
N PHE A 12 -9.03 5.69 11.31
CA PHE A 12 -9.67 5.76 9.99
C PHE A 12 -9.97 7.19 9.54
N HIS A 13 -9.72 8.19 10.37
CA HIS A 13 -9.85 9.58 9.96
C HIS A 13 -8.70 9.98 9.03
N THR A 14 -9.07 10.43 7.83
CA THR A 14 -8.16 11.02 6.85
C THR A 14 -7.60 12.33 7.40
N ASP A 15 -6.28 12.54 7.30
CA ASP A 15 -5.69 13.83 7.64
C ASP A 15 -6.16 14.85 6.58
N PRO A 16 -6.79 15.98 6.96
CA PRO A 16 -7.22 17.00 6.00
C PRO A 16 -6.06 17.61 5.20
N ARG A 17 -4.80 17.37 5.60
CA ARG A 17 -3.58 17.79 4.90
C ARG A 17 -2.96 16.69 4.04
N GLU A 18 -3.65 15.57 3.87
CA GLU A 18 -3.26 14.50 2.94
C GLU A 18 -3.54 14.94 1.50
N ILE A 19 -2.54 14.79 0.63
CA ILE A 19 -2.66 15.23 -0.76
C ILE A 19 -3.34 14.12 -1.56
N ALA A 20 -4.65 14.24 -1.76
CA ALA A 20 -5.47 13.22 -2.40
C ALA A 20 -5.02 12.86 -3.81
N SER A 21 -4.47 13.81 -4.58
CA SER A 21 -3.96 13.56 -5.93
C SER A 21 -2.78 12.56 -5.94
N LEU A 22 -1.88 12.65 -4.96
CA LEU A 22 -0.75 11.72 -4.81
C LEU A 22 -1.22 10.31 -4.44
N ASN A 23 -2.28 10.19 -3.63
CA ASN A 23 -2.92 8.90 -3.39
C ASN A 23 -3.54 8.31 -4.65
N GLY A 24 -4.11 9.14 -5.52
CA GLY A 24 -4.62 8.73 -6.83
C GLY A 24 -3.51 8.16 -7.71
N ILE A 25 -2.38 8.87 -7.82
CA ILE A 25 -1.21 8.38 -8.59
C ILE A 25 -0.67 7.07 -8.00
N ARG A 26 -0.59 6.96 -6.67
CA ARG A 26 -0.19 5.71 -5.99
C ARG A 26 -1.15 4.57 -6.32
N SER A 27 -2.46 4.84 -6.39
CA SER A 27 -3.46 3.85 -6.78
C SER A 27 -3.23 3.34 -8.20
N ILE A 28 -2.97 4.26 -9.14
CA ILE A 28 -2.62 3.90 -10.53
C ILE A 28 -1.37 3.02 -10.58
N ALA A 29 -0.34 3.35 -9.79
CA ALA A 29 0.88 2.55 -9.69
C ALA A 29 0.58 1.11 -9.19
N ILE A 30 -0.30 0.95 -8.21
CA ILE A 30 -0.74 -0.36 -7.71
C ILE A 30 -1.50 -1.14 -8.79
N PHE A 31 -2.41 -0.50 -9.53
CA PHE A 31 -3.12 -1.19 -10.62
C PHE A 31 -2.18 -1.65 -11.72
N MET A 32 -1.19 -0.83 -12.08
CA MET A 32 -0.16 -1.21 -13.04
C MET A 32 0.71 -2.36 -12.50
N LEU A 33 1.07 -2.33 -11.22
CA LEU A 33 1.76 -3.43 -10.53
C LEU A 33 0.99 -4.75 -10.62
N PHE A 34 -0.31 -4.72 -10.30
CA PHE A 34 -1.18 -5.89 -10.39
C PHE A 34 -1.30 -6.40 -11.82
N TYR A 35 -1.45 -5.50 -12.80
CA TYR A 35 -1.50 -5.86 -14.21
C TYR A 35 -0.23 -6.64 -14.62
N VAL A 36 0.95 -6.08 -14.36
CA VAL A 36 2.23 -6.72 -14.73
C VAL A 36 2.39 -8.08 -14.04
N HIS A 37 2.07 -8.19 -12.75
CA HIS A 37 2.20 -9.43 -12.00
C HIS A 37 1.17 -10.49 -12.44
N LEU A 38 -0.06 -10.09 -12.73
CA LEU A 38 -1.11 -10.99 -13.21
C LEU A 38 -0.73 -11.60 -14.56
N PHE A 39 -0.28 -10.78 -15.51
CA PHE A 39 0.12 -11.25 -16.85
C PHE A 39 1.43 -12.05 -16.82
N ARG A 40 2.31 -11.80 -15.85
CA ARG A 40 3.49 -12.64 -15.61
C ARG A 40 3.12 -14.00 -15.01
N PHE A 41 2.07 -14.05 -14.18
CA PHE A 41 1.57 -15.27 -13.55
C PHE A 41 0.74 -16.16 -14.50
N LEU A 42 0.02 -15.57 -15.46
CA LEU A 42 -0.76 -16.32 -16.44
C LEU A 42 0.15 -16.90 -17.56
N PRO A 43 0.32 -18.24 -17.64
CA PRO A 43 1.28 -18.85 -18.56
C PRO A 43 0.87 -18.81 -20.04
N ASN A 44 -0.42 -18.54 -20.34
CA ASN A 44 -1.02 -18.70 -21.68
C ASN A 44 -1.43 -17.38 -22.34
N VAL A 45 -0.86 -16.25 -21.94
CA VAL A 45 -1.13 -14.98 -22.63
C VAL A 45 -0.19 -14.84 -23.81
N ASP A 46 -0.75 -14.58 -24.99
CA ASP A 46 0.04 -14.26 -26.17
C ASP A 46 0.82 -12.94 -25.96
N ARG A 47 2.15 -13.07 -25.84
CA ARG A 47 3.10 -11.96 -25.67
C ARG A 47 3.66 -11.47 -27.00
N SER A 48 3.11 -11.92 -28.13
CA SER A 48 3.59 -11.55 -29.47
C SER A 48 3.31 -10.09 -29.84
N HIS A 49 2.28 -9.48 -29.23
CA HIS A 49 1.99 -8.05 -29.41
C HIS A 49 3.12 -7.17 -28.84
N GLY A 50 3.85 -6.49 -29.72
CA GLY A 50 5.02 -5.68 -29.34
C GLY A 50 4.76 -4.62 -28.27
N LEU A 51 3.57 -4.00 -28.26
CA LEU A 51 3.17 -3.05 -27.22
C LEU A 51 2.99 -3.70 -25.85
N LEU A 52 2.33 -4.87 -25.81
CA LEU A 52 2.09 -5.62 -24.57
C LEU A 52 3.42 -6.12 -23.99
N ARG A 53 4.29 -6.67 -24.84
CA ARG A 53 5.63 -7.10 -24.44
C ARG A 53 6.45 -5.96 -23.85
N ASN A 54 6.53 -4.82 -24.54
CA ASN A 54 7.26 -3.66 -24.04
C ASN A 54 6.70 -3.17 -22.70
N PHE A 55 5.39 -3.14 -22.51
CA PHE A 55 4.78 -2.70 -21.26
C PHE A 55 5.08 -3.66 -20.10
N LEU A 56 5.05 -4.97 -20.33
CA LEU A 56 5.37 -5.98 -19.32
C LEU A 56 6.86 -5.97 -18.95
N ASP A 57 7.75 -5.80 -19.92
CA ASP A 57 9.20 -5.72 -19.71
C ASP A 57 9.60 -4.47 -18.91
N ASN A 58 8.87 -3.35 -19.09
CA ASN A 58 9.08 -2.11 -18.35
C ASN A 58 8.23 -2.00 -17.07
N GLY A 59 7.48 -3.04 -16.72
CA GLY A 59 6.56 -3.05 -15.58
C GLY A 59 7.23 -2.88 -14.21
N SER A 60 8.55 -3.02 -14.12
CA SER A 60 9.33 -2.75 -12.90
C SER A 60 9.22 -1.29 -12.45
N GLN A 61 9.05 -0.34 -13.37
CA GLN A 61 8.95 1.09 -13.06
C GLN A 61 7.75 1.42 -12.17
N SER A 62 6.68 0.62 -12.24
CA SER A 62 5.49 0.77 -11.39
C SER A 62 5.83 0.54 -9.91
N ILE A 63 6.77 -0.36 -9.63
CA ILE A 63 7.24 -0.66 -8.28
C ILE A 63 7.95 0.56 -7.69
N ASP A 64 8.88 1.15 -8.46
CA ASP A 64 9.63 2.32 -8.04
C ASP A 64 8.72 3.51 -7.78
N MET A 65 7.78 3.78 -8.69
CA MET A 65 6.81 4.86 -8.53
C MET A 65 5.94 4.65 -7.29
N PHE A 66 5.48 3.42 -7.04
CA PHE A 66 4.71 3.10 -5.84
C PHE A 66 5.50 3.33 -4.56
N PHE A 67 6.77 2.89 -4.49
CA PHE A 67 7.59 3.02 -3.30
C PHE A 67 8.01 4.46 -3.02
N VAL A 68 8.39 5.23 -4.04
CA VAL A 68 8.75 6.65 -3.90
C VAL A 68 7.55 7.46 -3.38
N LEU A 69 6.37 7.29 -3.99
CA LEU A 69 5.15 7.98 -3.57
C LEU A 69 4.73 7.57 -2.16
N SER A 70 4.83 6.28 -1.85
CA SER A 70 4.55 5.79 -0.50
C SER A 70 5.50 6.43 0.50
N GLY A 71 6.82 6.39 0.26
CA GLY A 71 7.83 7.01 1.13
C GLY A 71 7.52 8.48 1.42
N PHE A 72 7.18 9.25 0.39
CA PHE A 72 6.79 10.66 0.51
C PHE A 72 5.53 10.86 1.37
N LEU A 73 4.46 10.11 1.10
CA LEU A 73 3.19 10.23 1.85
C LEU A 73 3.31 9.76 3.31
N ILE A 74 4.24 8.85 3.57
CA ILE A 74 4.54 8.30 4.90
C ILE A 74 5.36 9.29 5.73
N SER A 75 6.40 9.87 5.11
CA SER A 75 7.34 10.76 5.78
C SER A 75 6.76 12.15 6.00
N GLY A 76 5.88 12.64 5.11
CA GLY A 76 5.26 13.96 5.22
C GLY A 76 4.61 14.26 6.58
N PRO A 77 3.70 13.41 7.10
CA PRO A 77 3.12 13.57 8.43
C PRO A 77 4.16 13.58 9.55
N LEU A 78 5.24 12.81 9.40
CA LEU A 78 6.30 12.69 10.40
C LEU A 78 7.15 13.96 10.48
N MET A 79 7.52 14.51 9.32
CA MET A 79 8.23 15.79 9.24
C MET A 79 7.37 16.94 9.79
N ARG A 80 6.07 16.97 9.49
CA ARG A 80 5.16 17.96 10.10
C ARG A 80 5.04 17.84 11.62
N GLN A 81 5.13 16.62 12.17
CA GLN A 81 5.17 16.44 13.63
C GLN A 81 6.48 16.98 14.20
N LEU A 82 7.60 16.70 13.54
CA LEU A 82 8.92 17.20 13.93
C LEU A 82 8.93 18.73 13.94
N ASP A 83 8.46 19.37 12.87
CA ASP A 83 8.42 20.83 12.74
C ASP A 83 7.55 21.49 13.81
N ARG A 84 6.44 20.86 14.20
CA ARG A 84 5.47 21.44 15.15
C ARG A 84 5.78 21.14 16.61
N LYS A 85 6.34 19.97 16.92
CA LYS A 85 6.52 19.47 18.30
C LYS A 85 7.97 19.27 18.70
N GLY A 86 8.92 19.42 17.77
CA GLY A 86 10.34 19.14 18.00
C GLY A 86 10.66 17.68 18.31
N THR A 87 9.66 16.79 18.28
CA THR A 87 9.78 15.40 18.70
C THR A 87 8.99 14.48 17.77
N LEU A 88 9.50 13.27 17.56
CA LEU A 88 8.85 12.24 16.74
C LEU A 88 8.12 11.24 17.64
N ASP A 89 6.80 11.12 17.46
CA ASP A 89 6.01 10.07 18.11
C ASP A 89 5.94 8.82 17.21
N LEU A 90 7.08 8.15 17.07
CA LEU A 90 7.19 6.94 16.25
C LEU A 90 6.28 5.81 16.76
N LYS A 91 6.09 5.72 18.09
CA LYS A 91 5.27 4.68 18.70
C LYS A 91 3.82 4.79 18.24
N ASN A 92 3.20 5.96 18.37
CA ASN A 92 1.84 6.14 17.87
C ASN A 92 1.76 6.07 16.35
N PHE A 93 2.79 6.53 15.63
CA PHE A 93 2.83 6.43 14.17
C PHE A 93 2.74 4.98 13.69
N TYR A 94 3.64 4.11 14.18
CA TYR A 94 3.66 2.70 13.80
C TYR A 94 2.41 1.96 14.29
N LEU A 95 1.92 2.26 15.51
CA LEU A 95 0.72 1.61 16.05
C LEU A 95 -0.51 1.85 15.17
N LYS A 96 -0.78 3.12 14.80
CA LYS A 96 -1.90 3.46 13.91
C LYS A 96 -1.77 2.78 12.56
N ARG A 97 -0.55 2.72 12.03
CA ARG A 97 -0.28 2.11 10.73
C ARG A 97 -0.44 0.60 10.74
N SER A 98 0.05 -0.08 11.77
CA SER A 98 -0.14 -1.52 11.95
C SER A 98 -1.61 -1.88 12.07
N LEU A 99 -2.40 -1.11 12.83
CA LEU A 99 -3.85 -1.30 12.94
C LEU A 99 -4.59 -1.14 11.59
N ARG A 100 -4.01 -0.40 10.63
CA ARG A 100 -4.58 -0.24 9.27
C ARG A 100 -4.12 -1.33 8.29
N ILE A 101 -2.86 -1.77 8.36
CA ILE A 101 -2.25 -2.69 7.38
C ILE A 101 -2.40 -4.16 7.79
N PHE A 102 -2.25 -4.47 9.07
CA PHE A 102 -2.23 -5.86 9.54
C PHE A 102 -3.59 -6.58 9.38
N PRO A 103 -4.76 -5.96 9.66
CA PRO A 103 -6.03 -6.65 9.47
C PRO A 103 -6.25 -7.15 8.03
N PRO A 104 -6.13 -6.33 6.97
CA PRO A 104 -6.29 -6.83 5.60
C PRO A 104 -5.17 -7.80 5.20
N TYR A 105 -3.95 -7.62 5.71
CA TYR A 105 -2.85 -8.57 5.46
C TYR A 105 -3.15 -9.97 6.01
N PHE A 106 -3.57 -10.08 7.27
CA PHE A 106 -3.89 -11.38 7.87
C PHE A 106 -5.13 -12.02 7.22
N ILE A 107 -6.12 -11.23 6.81
CA ILE A 107 -7.26 -11.74 6.03
C ILE A 107 -6.77 -12.34 4.70
N PHE A 108 -5.91 -11.63 3.98
CA PHE A 108 -5.34 -12.12 2.73
C PHE A 108 -4.54 -13.42 2.94
N CYS A 109 -3.66 -13.47 3.95
CA CYS A 109 -2.91 -14.68 4.29
C CYS A 109 -3.82 -15.85 4.68
N ALA A 110 -4.89 -15.59 5.45
CA ALA A 110 -5.86 -16.61 5.81
C ALA A 110 -6.57 -17.16 4.58
N ILE A 111 -7.07 -16.30 3.68
CA ILE A 111 -7.67 -16.71 2.41
C ILE A 111 -6.69 -17.59 1.62
N GLN A 112 -5.45 -17.14 1.48
CA GLN A 112 -4.44 -17.87 0.72
C GLN A 112 -4.12 -19.23 1.35
N TYR A 113 -4.00 -19.29 2.68
CA TYR A 113 -3.83 -20.53 3.43
C TYR A 113 -4.98 -21.52 3.19
N PHE A 114 -6.24 -21.07 3.30
CA PHE A 114 -7.42 -21.93 3.14
C PHE A 114 -7.72 -22.35 1.69
N VAL A 115 -7.28 -21.56 0.69
CA VAL A 115 -7.52 -21.84 -0.72
C VAL A 115 -6.42 -22.72 -1.32
N PHE A 116 -5.15 -22.48 -0.99
CA PHE A 116 -4.02 -23.16 -1.64
C PHE A 116 -3.47 -24.38 -0.91
N ILE A 117 -3.77 -24.56 0.39
CA ILE A 117 -3.35 -25.78 1.08
C ILE A 117 -4.34 -26.89 0.73
N PRO A 118 -3.87 -27.98 0.08
CA PRO A 118 -4.73 -29.13 -0.19
C PRO A 118 -5.17 -29.71 1.14
N ARG A 119 -6.49 -29.78 1.35
CA ARG A 119 -7.08 -30.54 2.44
C ARG A 119 -6.83 -32.02 2.11
N ALA A 120 -5.84 -32.62 2.78
CA ALA A 120 -5.65 -34.07 2.78
C ALA A 120 -6.81 -34.76 3.50
#